data_AF-A0AAE8SF37-F1
#
_entry.id   AF-A0AAE8SF37-F1
#
_cell.length_a   1.000
_cell.length_b   1.000
_cell.length_c   1.000
_cell.angle_alpha   90.00
_cell.angle_beta   90.00
_cell.angle_gamma   90.00
#
_symmetry.space_group_name_H-M   'P 1'
#
loop_
_entity.id
_entity.type
_entity.pdbx_description
1 polymer ?
#
loop_
_entity_poly.entity_id
_entity_poly.type
_entity_poly.pdbx_seq_one_letter_code
_entity_poly.pdbx_strand_id
1 'polypeptide(L)'
;MWDVFVTLSSKLCTLLLASKARATFWLNQLDSYDSLPYCAEGPISSIVRDMISGCGDGGRTTSYSCFCTRSSSRFESIIPTAVAKECSHWGSEASSAMSIFHEYCQLGNGVLASTAVEDLPTG
;
A
#
# COMPACT_ATOMS: atom_id res chain seq x y z
N MET A 1 -4.30 23.84 50.30
CA MET A 1 -4.04 24.93 49.32
C MET A 1 -2.81 24.58 48.46
N TRP A 2 -2.83 23.39 47.85
CA TRP A 2 -1.80 22.86 46.92
C TRP A 2 -2.47 21.99 45.83
N ASP A 3 -3.80 21.85 45.91
CA ASP A 3 -4.61 20.79 45.30
C ASP A 3 -5.19 21.19 43.93
N VAL A 4 -4.64 22.24 43.29
CA VAL A 4 -5.16 22.83 42.05
C VAL A 4 -4.20 22.65 40.86
N PHE A 5 -2.94 22.27 41.09
CA PHE A 5 -1.93 22.30 40.02
C PHE A 5 -1.82 21.01 39.18
N VAL A 6 -2.22 19.85 39.71
CA VAL A 6 -2.13 18.57 38.98
C VAL A 6 -3.40 18.26 38.15
N THR A 7 -4.44 19.09 38.21
CA THR A 7 -5.52 19.03 37.21
C THR A 7 -5.11 19.73 35.90
N LEU A 8 -4.03 20.53 35.93
CA LEU A 8 -3.40 21.15 34.76
C LEU A 8 -2.26 20.31 34.16
N SER A 9 -2.03 19.09 34.65
CA SER A 9 -1.18 18.09 33.99
C SER A 9 -1.89 17.35 32.85
N SER A 10 -3.21 17.55 32.70
CA SER A 10 -4.06 16.86 31.71
C SER A 10 -4.00 17.45 30.28
N LYS A 11 -3.25 18.53 30.07
CA LYS A 11 -3.12 19.20 28.75
C LYS A 11 -1.70 19.39 28.27
N LEU A 12 -0.71 18.82 28.95
CA LEU A 12 0.68 18.87 28.49
C LEU A 12 0.97 17.69 27.55
N CYS A 13 0.52 17.89 26.31
CA CYS A 13 1.35 17.62 25.14
C CYS A 13 1.93 16.20 25.04
N THR A 14 1.08 15.17 25.07
CA THR A 14 1.39 13.93 24.34
C THR A 14 1.31 14.26 22.85
N LEU A 15 2.33 14.95 22.34
CA LEU A 15 2.65 14.92 20.91
C LEU A 15 3.01 13.47 20.62
N LEU A 16 1.98 12.67 20.30
CA LEU A 16 2.13 11.44 19.55
C LEU A 16 2.73 11.87 18.21
N LEU A 17 4.06 11.96 18.17
CA LEU A 17 4.80 11.92 16.93
C LEU A 17 4.48 10.55 16.34
N ALA A 18 3.41 10.47 15.56
CA ALA A 18 3.16 9.38 14.65
C ALA A 18 4.35 9.37 13.70
N SER A 19 5.41 8.66 14.09
CA SER A 19 6.51 8.35 13.22
C SER A 19 5.91 7.50 12.11
N LYS A 20 5.67 8.14 10.97
CA LYS A 20 5.14 7.46 9.79
C LYS A 20 6.27 6.55 9.32
N ALA A 21 6.35 5.35 9.89
CA ALA A 21 7.28 4.33 9.48
C ALA A 21 7.12 4.17 7.97
N ARG A 22 8.21 4.38 7.24
CA ARG A 22 8.18 4.28 5.78
C ARG A 22 8.18 2.80 5.43
N ALA A 23 7.03 2.17 5.56
CA ALA A 23 6.82 0.83 5.08
C ALA A 23 6.96 0.81 3.56
N THR A 24 7.77 -0.13 3.08
CA THR A 24 7.94 -0.39 1.66
C THR A 24 7.11 -1.62 1.33
N PHE A 25 6.16 -1.46 0.41
CA PHE A 25 5.24 -2.52 0.00
C PHE A 25 5.60 -2.98 -1.40
N TRP A 26 5.65 -4.29 -1.60
CA TRP A 26 5.98 -4.90 -2.89
C TRP A 26 4.91 -5.90 -3.31
N LEU A 27 4.67 -6.02 -4.62
CA LEU A 27 3.72 -7.00 -5.16
C LEU A 27 4.09 -8.45 -4.81
N ASN A 28 5.39 -8.78 -4.79
CA ASN A 28 5.88 -10.12 -4.45
C ASN A 28 5.75 -10.48 -2.96
N GLN A 29 5.15 -9.62 -2.14
CA GLN A 29 4.74 -9.99 -0.78
C GLN A 29 3.37 -10.69 -0.76
N LEU A 30 2.65 -10.68 -1.88
CA LEU A 30 1.36 -11.34 -2.03
C LEU A 30 1.60 -12.74 -2.63
N ASP A 31 1.22 -13.81 -1.92
CA ASP A 31 1.25 -15.17 -2.46
C ASP A 31 0.43 -15.29 -3.76
N SER A 32 -0.63 -14.48 -3.88
CA SER A 32 -1.46 -14.37 -5.07
C SER A 32 -0.65 -13.96 -6.31
N TYR A 33 0.44 -13.20 -6.14
CA TYR A 33 1.27 -12.68 -7.23
C TYR A 33 1.99 -13.78 -8.01
N ASP A 34 2.54 -14.78 -7.33
CA ASP A 34 3.17 -15.94 -7.98
C ASP A 34 2.15 -16.84 -8.71
N SER A 35 0.85 -16.68 -8.44
CA SER A 35 -0.22 -17.41 -9.11
C SER A 35 -0.77 -16.71 -10.36
N LEU A 36 -0.32 -15.48 -10.66
CA LEU A 36 -0.71 -14.79 -11.90
C LEU A 36 -0.10 -15.49 -13.11
N PRO A 37 -0.82 -15.59 -14.23
CA PRO A 37 -0.19 -16.00 -15.46
C PRO A 37 0.79 -14.93 -15.93
N TYR A 38 1.83 -15.39 -16.61
CA TYR A 38 2.93 -14.55 -17.11
C TYR A 38 2.45 -13.34 -17.92
N CYS A 39 1.37 -13.48 -18.71
CA CYS A 39 0.83 -12.38 -19.52
C CYS A 39 0.22 -11.25 -18.67
N ALA A 40 -0.18 -11.51 -17.43
CA ALA A 40 -0.70 -10.52 -16.49
C ALA A 40 0.38 -10.03 -15.52
N GLU A 41 1.33 -10.91 -15.16
CA GLU A 41 2.46 -10.60 -14.28
C GLU A 41 3.35 -9.48 -14.86
N GLY A 42 3.73 -9.60 -16.13
CA GLY A 42 4.56 -8.59 -16.82
C GLY A 42 3.97 -7.17 -16.73
N PRO A 43 2.74 -6.92 -17.21
CA PRO A 43 2.17 -5.58 -17.20
C PRO A 43 1.93 -5.03 -15.79
N ILE A 44 1.47 -5.82 -14.82
CA ILE A 44 1.27 -5.32 -13.45
C ILE A 44 2.61 -4.99 -12.77
N SER A 45 3.65 -5.81 -13.01
CA SER A 45 5.01 -5.58 -12.55
C SER A 45 5.55 -4.26 -13.09
N SER A 46 5.48 -4.03 -14.40
CA SER A 46 5.99 -2.79 -14.99
C SER A 46 5.21 -1.56 -14.56
N ILE A 47 3.89 -1.66 -14.35
CA ILE A 47 3.10 -0.53 -13.87
C ILE A 47 3.48 -0.16 -12.44
N VAL A 48 3.56 -1.12 -11.53
CA VAL A 48 3.71 -0.85 -10.08
C VAL A 48 5.18 -0.77 -9.66
N ARG A 49 6.04 -1.66 -10.15
CA ARG A 49 7.49 -1.70 -9.81
C ARG A 49 8.30 -0.72 -10.64
N ASP A 50 8.11 -0.74 -11.96
CA ASP A 50 8.87 0.15 -12.87
C ASP A 50 8.23 1.54 -13.00
N MET A 51 7.03 1.73 -12.44
CA MET A 51 6.33 3.02 -12.35
C MET A 51 6.16 3.70 -13.71
N ILE A 52 6.06 2.91 -14.79
CA ILE A 52 6.06 3.42 -16.18
C ILE A 52 4.84 4.30 -16.49
N SER A 53 3.76 4.13 -15.73
CA SER A 53 2.48 4.81 -15.93
C SER A 53 2.28 6.00 -14.96
N GLY A 54 3.30 6.33 -14.16
CA GLY A 54 3.27 7.40 -13.17
C GLY A 54 3.62 6.88 -11.77
N CYS A 55 3.45 7.72 -10.76
CA CYS A 55 3.84 7.42 -9.37
C CYS A 55 5.34 7.18 -9.14
N GLY A 56 6.17 7.42 -10.16
CA GLY A 56 7.62 7.47 -10.04
C GLY A 56 8.07 8.50 -9.01
N ASP A 57 8.86 8.05 -8.05
CA ASP A 57 9.49 8.88 -7.01
C ASP A 57 11.02 8.75 -7.07
N GLY A 58 11.54 8.47 -8.27
CA GLY A 58 12.98 8.46 -8.59
C GLY A 58 13.70 7.18 -8.16
N GLY A 59 13.02 6.03 -8.25
CA GLY A 59 13.56 4.74 -7.77
C GLY A 59 13.47 4.57 -6.25
N ARG A 60 12.78 5.48 -5.57
CA ARG A 60 12.34 5.24 -4.20
C ARG A 60 11.23 4.19 -4.31
N THR A 61 11.13 3.30 -3.36
CA THR A 61 10.21 2.15 -3.46
C THR A 61 8.87 2.50 -2.82
N THR A 62 8.49 3.77 -2.92
CA THR A 62 7.53 4.43 -2.00
C THR A 62 6.32 4.97 -2.71
N SER A 63 6.05 4.37 -3.86
CA SER A 63 4.97 4.67 -4.76
C SER A 63 3.63 4.11 -4.25
N TYR A 64 3.63 3.27 -3.20
CA TYR A 64 2.43 2.75 -2.53
C TYR A 64 1.35 3.82 -2.32
N SER A 65 1.69 4.92 -1.62
CA SER A 65 0.71 5.99 -1.34
C SER A 65 0.22 6.68 -2.61
N CYS A 66 1.01 6.69 -3.68
CA CYS A 66 0.58 7.24 -4.94
C CYS A 66 -0.40 6.30 -5.65
N PHE A 67 -0.06 5.02 -5.75
CA PHE A 67 -0.92 4.00 -6.35
C PHE A 67 -2.22 3.82 -5.58
N CYS A 68 -2.16 3.68 -4.26
CA CYS A 68 -3.29 3.27 -3.43
C CYS A 68 -4.11 4.41 -2.84
N THR A 69 -3.54 5.62 -2.73
CA THR A 69 -4.25 6.76 -2.13
C THR A 69 -4.49 7.89 -3.13
N ARG A 70 -3.49 8.26 -3.92
CA ARG A 70 -3.58 9.46 -4.78
C ARG A 70 -4.14 9.19 -6.18
N SER A 71 -3.95 7.98 -6.71
CA SER A 71 -4.25 7.69 -8.12
C SER A 71 -4.86 6.30 -8.33
N SER A 72 -5.46 5.70 -7.29
CA SER A 72 -6.03 4.35 -7.34
C SER A 72 -7.00 4.16 -8.51
N SER A 73 -8.00 5.03 -8.64
CA SER A 73 -8.99 4.99 -9.73
C SER A 73 -8.38 5.07 -11.14
N ARG A 74 -7.26 5.78 -11.28
CA ARG A 74 -6.53 5.86 -12.56
C ARG A 74 -5.88 4.52 -12.88
N PHE A 75 -5.23 3.90 -11.90
CA PHE A 75 -4.55 2.62 -12.10
C PHE A 75 -5.51 1.44 -12.23
N GLU A 76 -6.71 1.54 -11.65
CA GLU A 76 -7.82 0.60 -11.90
C GLU A 76 -8.27 0.55 -13.37
N SER A 77 -8.00 1.60 -14.16
CA SER A 77 -8.25 1.57 -15.61
C SER A 77 -7.02 1.17 -16.42
N ILE A 78 -5.82 1.56 -15.97
CA ILE A 78 -4.56 1.31 -16.69
C ILE A 78 -4.16 -0.17 -16.62
N ILE A 79 -4.24 -0.79 -15.45
CA ILE A 79 -3.84 -2.19 -15.23
C ILE A 79 -4.64 -3.15 -16.12
N PRO A 80 -5.98 -3.17 -16.12
CA PRO A 80 -6.74 -4.10 -16.94
C PRO A 80 -6.51 -3.83 -18.43
N THR A 81 -6.30 -2.57 -18.83
CA THR A 81 -5.97 -2.22 -20.22
C THR A 81 -4.61 -2.77 -20.65
N ALA A 82 -3.60 -2.70 -19.78
CA ALA A 82 -2.28 -3.23 -20.06
C ALA A 82 -2.30 -4.76 -20.14
N VAL A 83 -2.98 -5.41 -19.20
CA VAL A 83 -3.20 -6.87 -19.21
C VAL A 83 -3.96 -7.30 -20.45
N ALA A 84 -4.99 -6.56 -20.86
CA ALA A 84 -5.76 -6.88 -22.06
C ALA A 84 -4.97 -6.77 -23.38
N LYS A 85 -3.88 -6.01 -23.40
CA LYS A 85 -2.99 -5.93 -24.55
C LYS A 85 -2.05 -7.13 -24.65
N GLU A 86 -1.67 -7.70 -23.52
CA GLU A 86 -0.68 -8.78 -23.45
C GLU A 86 -1.35 -10.18 -23.43
N CYS A 87 -2.49 -10.31 -22.74
CA CYS A 87 -3.22 -11.57 -22.62
C CYS A 87 -4.29 -11.73 -23.73
N SER A 88 -4.31 -12.89 -24.39
CA SER A 88 -5.33 -13.21 -25.41
C SER A 88 -6.74 -13.41 -24.82
N HIS A 89 -6.84 -13.91 -23.59
CA HIS A 89 -8.07 -13.96 -22.80
C HIS A 89 -8.00 -12.92 -21.69
N TRP A 90 -8.54 -11.73 -21.93
CA TRP A 90 -8.28 -10.58 -21.07
C TRP A 90 -9.24 -10.44 -19.88
N GLY A 91 -10.43 -11.04 -19.91
CA GLY A 91 -11.44 -10.87 -18.86
C GLY A 91 -10.97 -11.39 -17.50
N SER A 92 -10.67 -12.68 -17.40
CA SER A 92 -10.22 -13.31 -16.15
C SER A 92 -8.87 -12.77 -15.68
N GLU A 93 -7.94 -12.53 -16.60
CA GLU A 93 -6.58 -12.10 -16.26
C GLU A 93 -6.54 -10.65 -15.78
N ALA A 94 -7.34 -9.76 -16.39
CA ALA A 94 -7.50 -8.41 -15.89
C ALA A 94 -8.12 -8.40 -14.49
N SER A 95 -9.11 -9.27 -14.22
CA SER A 95 -9.70 -9.40 -12.89
C SER A 95 -8.70 -9.89 -11.85
N SER A 96 -7.89 -10.92 -12.16
CA SER A 96 -6.85 -11.42 -11.27
C SER A 96 -5.80 -10.34 -10.96
N ALA A 97 -5.31 -9.64 -11.98
CA ALA A 97 -4.37 -8.52 -11.80
C ALA A 97 -4.98 -7.39 -10.95
N MET A 98 -6.28 -7.12 -11.09
CA MET A 98 -6.97 -6.13 -10.28
C MET A 98 -7.15 -6.56 -8.82
N SER A 99 -7.39 -7.84 -8.55
CA SER A 99 -7.40 -8.38 -7.19
C SER A 99 -6.06 -8.11 -6.51
N ILE A 100 -4.96 -8.44 -7.19
CA ILE A 100 -3.59 -8.26 -6.69
C ILE A 100 -3.32 -6.78 -6.39
N PHE A 101 -3.70 -5.88 -7.28
CA PHE A 101 -3.54 -4.45 -7.05
C PHE A 101 -4.34 -3.97 -5.83
N HIS A 102 -5.54 -4.52 -5.62
CA HIS A 102 -6.35 -4.20 -4.46
C HIS A 102 -5.74 -4.75 -3.16
N GLU A 103 -5.30 -6.02 -3.17
CA GLU A 103 -4.58 -6.66 -2.06
C GLU A 103 -3.30 -5.90 -1.71
N TYR A 104 -2.54 -5.48 -2.73
CA TYR A 104 -1.39 -4.61 -2.57
C TYR A 104 -1.76 -3.37 -1.78
N CYS A 105 -2.85 -2.69 -2.16
CA CYS A 105 -3.36 -1.51 -1.47
C CYS A 105 -3.99 -1.77 -0.09
N GLN A 106 -4.13 -3.03 0.33
CA GLN A 106 -4.52 -3.39 1.69
C GLN A 106 -3.31 -3.63 2.59
N LEU A 107 -2.11 -3.87 2.05
CA LEU A 107 -0.91 -4.10 2.86
C LEU A 107 -0.61 -2.93 3.82
N GLY A 108 -0.91 -1.69 3.41
CA GLY A 108 -0.77 -0.52 4.28
C GLY A 108 -1.75 -0.47 5.44
N ASN A 109 -2.92 -1.12 5.33
CA ASN A 109 -3.87 -1.22 6.44
C ASN A 109 -3.35 -2.20 7.51
N GLY A 110 -2.70 -3.29 7.07
CA GLY A 110 -2.05 -4.25 7.97
C GLY A 110 -0.90 -3.61 8.75
N VAL A 111 -0.10 -2.74 8.13
CA VAL A 111 0.96 -2.00 8.83
C VAL A 111 0.38 -0.99 9.82
N LEU A 112 -0.68 -0.25 9.48
CA LEU A 112 -1.35 0.64 10.43
C LEU A 112 -1.84 -0.14 11.67
N ALA A 113 -2.40 -1.33 11.47
CA ALA A 113 -2.81 -2.22 12.56
C ALA A 113 -1.59 -2.76 13.35
N SER A 114 -0.51 -3.15 12.68
CA SER A 114 0.70 -3.69 13.33
C SER A 114 1.44 -2.62 14.15
N THR A 115 1.51 -1.39 13.64
CA THR A 115 2.06 -0.24 14.39
C THR A 115 1.18 0.19 15.56
N ALA A 116 -0.09 -0.20 15.57
CA ALA A 116 -1.00 0.05 16.68
C ALA A 116 -0.92 -1.02 17.79
N VAL A 117 -0.26 -2.16 17.54
CA VAL A 117 -0.14 -3.27 18.51
C VAL A 117 1.28 -3.48 19.07
N GLU A 118 2.31 -2.81 18.52
CA GLU A 118 3.70 -2.90 19.01
C GLU A 118 4.02 -1.95 20.20
N ASP A 119 3.02 -1.52 20.97
CA ASP A 119 3.21 -0.95 22.33
C ASP A 119 2.34 -1.72 23.33
N LEU A 120 2.68 -2.98 23.57
CA LEU A 120 2.22 -3.70 24.76
C LEU A 120 3.46 -4.16 25.55
N PRO A 121 3.92 -3.42 26.57
CA PRO A 121 4.93 -3.95 27.47
C PRO A 121 4.33 -5.16 28.19
N THR A 122 4.87 -6.33 27.87
CA THR A 122 4.51 -7.57 28.55
C THR A 122 5.37 -7.65 29.81
N GLY A 123 4.73 -7.48 30.98
CA GLY A 123 5.18 -8.00 32.28
C GLY A 123 6.23 -7.19 33.03
#